data_AF-A0A3E4VW72-F1
#
_entry.id   AF-A0A3E4VW72-F1
#
_cell.length_a   1.000
_cell.length_b   1.000
_cell.length_c   1.000
_cell.angle_alpha   90.00
_cell.angle_beta   90.00
_cell.angle_gamma   90.00
#
_symmetry.space_group_name_H-M   'P 1'
#
loop_
_entity.id
_entity.type
_entity.pdbx_description
1 polymer ?
#
loop_
_entity_poly.entity_id
_entity_poly.type
_entity_poly.pdbx_seq_one_letter_code
_entity_poly.pdbx_strand_id
1 'polypeptide(L)'
;MTQGLNEKQIKKYFEDNKDIWQEINLKKIPVYYFTKETANRFFACRESINTTFNKKKIEEKVADTGIQQILLRHLEQNGNNPEQAFSPEGIEQMNKNIMSLNNNGKFHQPIYKVRTYEQADKFAVGQTGNKSTKFVEAAKGTNLFFAIYETAHKRSFASIPLNVVIERLKKGLSPAPENEKGNLPKFILSPNDLVYVPTKEEIENGHINQPIQKDRIYKMVSCTEGECHFIPYFVAKPIIQTIELGSNNKAQKTWQDEMIKEICIPIKTDRLGNIITSISL
;
A
#
# COMPACT_ATOMS: atom_id res chain seq x y z
N MET A 1 14.04 -13.42 33.01
CA MET A 1 14.66 -14.59 32.35
C MET A 1 13.57 -15.39 31.66
N THR A 2 13.30 -15.13 30.39
CA THR A 2 12.37 -15.92 29.57
C THR A 2 13.14 -17.12 29.03
N GLN A 3 12.97 -18.29 29.65
CA GLN A 3 13.41 -19.54 29.04
C GLN A 3 12.61 -19.72 27.75
N GLY A 4 13.29 -19.61 26.60
CA GLY A 4 12.71 -19.87 25.28
C GLY A 4 12.47 -21.36 25.11
N LEU A 5 11.42 -21.88 25.75
CA LEU A 5 10.96 -23.24 25.55
C LEU A 5 10.46 -23.38 24.12
N ASN A 6 10.97 -24.38 23.39
CA ASN A 6 10.49 -24.68 22.05
C ASN A 6 9.09 -25.34 22.11
N GLU A 7 8.37 -25.35 20.99
CA GLU A 7 6.99 -25.86 20.90
C GLU A 7 6.85 -27.29 21.45
N LYS A 8 7.86 -28.14 21.24
CA LYS A 8 7.89 -29.52 21.74
C LYS A 8 7.99 -29.57 23.27
N GLN A 9 8.81 -28.72 23.87
CA GLN A 9 8.96 -28.63 25.33
C GLN A 9 7.67 -28.11 26.00
N ILE A 10 7.00 -27.13 25.38
CA ILE A 10 5.72 -26.61 25.87
C ILE A 10 4.65 -27.71 25.82
N LYS A 11 4.54 -28.42 24.69
CA LYS A 11 3.59 -29.54 24.54
C LYS A 11 3.85 -30.64 25.56
N LYS A 12 5.11 -31.03 25.75
CA LYS A 12 5.51 -32.05 26.71
C LYS A 12 5.16 -31.66 28.15
N TYR A 13 5.37 -30.40 28.55
CA TYR A 13 4.99 -29.93 29.89
C TYR A 13 3.49 -30.09 30.16
N PHE A 14 2.63 -29.73 29.21
CA PHE A 14 1.19 -29.91 29.37
C PHE A 14 0.75 -31.38 29.34
N GLU A 15 1.47 -32.25 28.63
CA GLU A 15 1.24 -33.69 28.65
C GLU A 15 1.64 -34.34 29.98
N ASP A 16 2.79 -33.96 30.53
CA ASP A 16 3.34 -34.47 31.79
C ASP A 16 2.54 -33.97 33.01
N ASN A 17 1.77 -32.88 32.87
CA ASN A 17 0.97 -32.27 33.95
C ASN A 17 -0.54 -32.30 33.69
N LYS A 18 -1.04 -33.28 32.91
CA LYS A 18 -2.47 -33.38 32.56
C LYS A 18 -3.41 -33.36 33.77
N ASP A 19 -2.98 -33.92 34.88
CA ASP A 19 -3.76 -34.03 36.11
C ASP A 19 -4.04 -32.66 36.76
N ILE A 20 -3.15 -31.69 36.53
CA ILE A 20 -3.24 -30.32 37.07
C ILE A 20 -4.10 -29.42 36.17
N TRP A 21 -4.14 -29.71 34.87
CA TRP A 21 -4.75 -28.84 33.84
C TRP A 21 -6.03 -29.40 33.22
N GLN A 22 -6.73 -30.32 33.91
CA GLN A 22 -7.93 -31.01 33.38
C GLN A 22 -9.05 -30.05 32.93
N GLU A 23 -9.17 -28.88 33.56
CA GLU A 23 -10.19 -27.88 33.24
C GLU A 23 -9.81 -26.97 32.05
N ILE A 24 -8.54 -26.99 31.62
CA ILE A 24 -8.07 -26.13 30.53
C ILE A 24 -8.08 -26.91 29.21
N ASN A 25 -8.88 -26.44 28.26
CA ASN A 25 -8.84 -26.96 26.90
C ASN A 25 -7.58 -26.45 26.18
N LEU A 26 -6.53 -27.26 26.21
CA LEU A 26 -5.23 -26.97 25.57
C LEU A 26 -5.33 -26.70 24.06
N LYS A 27 -6.39 -27.16 23.38
CA LYS A 27 -6.62 -26.88 21.95
C LYS A 27 -7.19 -25.49 21.68
N LYS A 28 -7.65 -24.77 22.71
CA LYS A 28 -8.30 -23.45 22.61
C LYS A 28 -7.62 -22.40 23.49
N ILE A 29 -6.29 -22.47 23.64
CA ILE A 29 -5.55 -21.43 24.36
C ILE A 29 -5.39 -20.20 23.45
N PRO A 30 -5.95 -19.04 23.79
CA PRO A 30 -5.71 -17.82 23.05
C PRO A 30 -4.26 -17.36 23.28
N VAL A 31 -3.50 -17.24 22.19
CA VAL A 31 -2.12 -16.73 22.22
C VAL A 31 -2.10 -15.33 21.65
N TYR A 32 -1.53 -14.38 22.39
CA TYR A 32 -1.33 -13.01 21.94
C TYR A 32 0.10 -12.82 21.47
N TYR A 33 0.27 -12.25 20.29
CA TYR A 33 1.56 -11.86 19.73
C TYR A 33 1.55 -10.38 19.39
N PHE A 34 2.73 -9.75 19.41
CA PHE A 34 2.83 -8.38 18.91
C PHE A 34 2.75 -8.40 17.39
N THR A 35 1.93 -7.52 16.81
CA THR A 35 1.74 -7.41 15.36
C THR A 35 3.01 -6.99 14.61
N LYS A 36 4.03 -6.50 15.32
CA LYS A 36 5.37 -6.21 14.77
C LYS A 36 6.18 -7.50 14.49
N GLU A 37 5.81 -8.61 15.11
CA GLU A 37 6.49 -9.91 15.04
C GLU A 37 5.83 -10.85 14.01
N THR A 38 4.80 -10.39 13.31
CA THR A 38 4.07 -11.16 12.29
C THR A 38 4.07 -10.43 10.95
N ALA A 39 3.72 -11.18 9.88
CA ALA A 39 3.57 -10.62 8.54
C ALA A 39 2.44 -9.57 8.46
N ASN A 40 1.39 -9.75 9.26
CA ASN A 40 0.24 -8.84 9.30
C ASN A 40 0.49 -7.73 10.32
N ARG A 41 0.96 -6.56 9.85
CA ARG A 41 1.19 -5.39 10.69
C ARG A 41 -0.09 -4.58 10.86
N PHE A 42 -0.43 -4.27 12.10
CA PHE A 42 -1.56 -3.43 12.43
C PHE A 42 -1.11 -2.10 13.04
N PHE A 43 -1.80 -1.03 12.65
CA PHE A 43 -1.51 0.33 13.09
C PHE A 43 -2.79 0.94 13.68
N ALA A 44 -2.65 1.53 14.86
CA ALA A 44 -3.76 2.20 15.55
C ALA A 44 -3.74 3.71 15.31
N CYS A 45 -4.90 4.29 15.09
CA CYS A 45 -5.12 5.73 15.03
C CYS A 45 -6.30 6.13 15.93
N ARG A 46 -6.44 7.43 16.22
CA ARG A 46 -7.66 7.96 16.82
C ARG A 46 -8.51 8.57 15.74
N GLU A 47 -9.74 8.10 15.63
CA GLU A 47 -10.74 8.56 14.68
C GLU A 47 -11.91 9.20 15.46
N SER A 48 -12.41 10.33 14.97
CA SER A 48 -13.66 10.88 15.49
C SER A 48 -14.83 9.98 15.10
N ILE A 49 -15.75 9.75 16.04
CA ILE A 49 -16.99 9.04 15.74
C ILE A 49 -17.76 9.87 14.71
N ASN A 50 -18.29 9.19 13.69
CA ASN A 50 -19.04 9.79 12.59
C ASN A 50 -19.97 8.74 11.96
N THR A 51 -20.72 9.15 10.94
CA THR A 51 -21.71 8.31 10.25
C THR A 51 -21.15 7.07 9.54
N THR A 52 -19.82 6.93 9.40
CA THR A 52 -19.20 5.71 8.84
C THR A 52 -19.13 4.54 9.82
N PHE A 53 -19.40 4.77 11.12
CA PHE A 53 -19.36 3.76 12.18
C PHE A 53 -20.57 2.84 12.17
N ASN A 54 -20.68 2.01 11.13
CA ASN A 54 -21.66 0.93 11.11
C ASN A 54 -21.23 -0.24 12.03
N LYS A 55 -22.15 -1.18 12.27
CA LYS A 55 -21.94 -2.36 13.12
C LYS A 55 -20.61 -3.06 12.83
N LYS A 56 -20.35 -3.34 11.54
CA LYS A 56 -19.12 -4.00 11.08
C LYS A 56 -17.86 -3.21 11.44
N LYS A 57 -17.84 -1.90 11.16
CA LYS A 57 -16.69 -1.04 11.48
C LYS A 57 -16.44 -1.00 13.00
N ILE A 58 -17.50 -0.95 13.81
CA ILE A 58 -17.36 -0.95 15.27
C ILE A 58 -16.71 -2.26 15.74
N GLU A 59 -17.25 -3.40 15.33
CA GLU A 59 -16.77 -4.73 15.74
C GLU A 59 -15.34 -5.03 15.26
N GLU A 60 -15.03 -4.68 14.01
CA GLU A 60 -13.75 -5.08 13.38
C GLU A 60 -12.61 -4.08 13.57
N LYS A 61 -12.91 -2.79 13.82
CA LYS A 61 -11.89 -1.73 13.79
C LYS A 61 -11.71 -1.01 15.12
N VAL A 62 -12.70 -0.95 16.00
CA VAL A 62 -12.54 -0.27 17.30
C VAL A 62 -11.76 -1.19 18.24
N ALA A 63 -10.67 -0.69 18.85
CA ALA A 63 -9.78 -1.51 19.66
C ALA A 63 -10.33 -1.83 21.06
N ASP A 64 -11.13 -0.92 21.63
CA ASP A 64 -11.63 -1.03 23.00
C ASP A 64 -12.98 -1.73 23.01
N THR A 65 -13.03 -2.92 23.60
CA THR A 65 -14.24 -3.76 23.63
C THR A 65 -15.34 -3.18 24.51
N GLY A 66 -15.02 -2.39 25.54
CA GLY A 66 -16.02 -1.67 26.33
C GLY A 66 -16.69 -0.58 25.51
N ILE A 67 -15.90 0.19 24.78
CA ILE A 67 -16.40 1.21 23.86
C ILE A 67 -17.19 0.59 22.71
N GLN A 68 -16.75 -0.55 22.15
CA GLN A 68 -17.52 -1.28 21.13
C GLN A 68 -18.96 -1.54 21.57
N GLN A 69 -19.14 -2.05 22.80
CA GLN A 69 -20.47 -2.37 23.33
C GLN A 69 -21.35 -1.13 23.46
N ILE A 70 -20.79 -0.01 23.95
CA ILE A 70 -21.50 1.26 24.07
C ILE A 70 -21.97 1.73 22.69
N LEU A 71 -21.09 1.73 21.69
CA LEU A 71 -21.39 2.16 20.32
C LEU A 71 -22.44 1.26 19.66
N LEU A 72 -22.33 -0.07 19.83
CA LEU A 72 -23.28 -1.04 19.25
C LEU A 72 -24.68 -0.89 19.82
N ARG A 73 -24.81 -0.72 21.15
CA ARG A 73 -26.11 -0.51 21.80
C ARG A 73 -26.75 0.81 21.40
N HIS A 74 -25.95 1.87 21.33
CA HIS A 74 -26.44 3.17 20.86
C HIS A 74 -26.91 3.09 19.40
N LEU A 75 -26.18 2.38 18.56
CA LEU A 75 -26.55 2.13 17.18
C LEU A 75 -27.87 1.34 17.08
N GLU A 76 -28.05 0.28 17.88
CA GLU A 76 -29.31 -0.48 17.95
C GLU A 76 -30.50 0.39 18.41
N GLN A 77 -30.31 1.23 19.43
CA GLN A 77 -31.35 2.16 19.92
C GLN A 77 -31.79 3.17 18.86
N ASN A 78 -30.93 3.45 17.87
CA ASN A 78 -31.21 4.33 16.75
C ASN A 78 -31.56 3.55 15.46
N GLY A 79 -32.17 2.36 15.61
CA GLY A 79 -32.68 1.58 14.48
C GLY A 79 -31.57 1.04 13.56
N ASN A 80 -30.35 0.86 14.08
CA ASN A 80 -29.17 0.50 13.31
C ASN A 80 -28.81 1.49 12.18
N ASN A 81 -29.20 2.77 12.32
CA ASN A 81 -28.86 3.82 11.37
C ASN A 81 -27.66 4.66 11.88
N PRO A 82 -26.46 4.53 11.28
CA PRO A 82 -25.28 5.29 11.68
C PRO A 82 -25.41 6.79 11.46
N GLU A 83 -26.20 7.23 10.48
CA GLU A 83 -26.38 8.67 10.20
C GLU A 83 -27.11 9.37 11.35
N GLN A 84 -28.06 8.68 11.96
CA GLN A 84 -28.79 9.16 13.13
C GLN A 84 -27.98 8.94 14.42
N ALA A 85 -27.43 7.73 14.61
CA ALA A 85 -26.72 7.38 15.84
C ALA A 85 -25.47 8.23 16.07
N PHE A 86 -24.76 8.58 14.99
CA PHE A 86 -23.48 9.25 15.03
C PHE A 86 -23.47 10.62 14.33
N SER A 87 -24.64 11.28 14.29
CA SER A 87 -24.73 12.73 14.10
C SER A 87 -24.19 13.46 15.35
N PRO A 88 -23.93 14.79 15.28
CA PRO A 88 -23.56 15.57 16.46
C PRO A 88 -24.53 15.38 17.64
N GLU A 89 -25.84 15.42 17.37
CA GLU A 89 -26.91 15.22 18.37
C GLU A 89 -26.94 13.78 18.89
N GLY A 90 -26.77 12.79 17.99
CA GLY A 90 -26.70 11.38 18.36
C GLY A 90 -25.54 11.08 19.29
N ILE A 91 -24.37 11.69 19.05
CA ILE A 91 -23.18 11.56 19.91
C ILE A 91 -23.41 12.23 21.27
N GLU A 92 -24.07 13.39 21.33
CA GLU A 92 -24.46 14.00 22.61
C GLU A 92 -25.41 13.11 23.40
N GLN A 93 -26.43 12.55 22.74
CA GLN A 93 -27.39 11.65 23.37
C GLN A 93 -26.72 10.39 23.90
N MET A 94 -25.79 9.81 23.14
CA MET A 94 -24.99 8.68 23.57
C MET A 94 -24.21 9.00 24.85
N ASN A 95 -23.54 10.15 24.89
CA ASN A 95 -22.71 10.56 26.02
C ASN A 95 -23.55 10.90 27.27
N LYS A 96 -24.75 11.47 27.10
CA LYS A 96 -25.71 11.67 28.21
C LYS A 96 -26.16 10.33 28.81
N ASN A 97 -26.30 9.29 27.99
CA ASN A 97 -26.79 7.97 28.38
C ASN A 97 -25.66 6.92 28.55
N ILE A 98 -24.40 7.35 28.66
CA ILE A 98 -23.26 6.43 28.55
C ILE A 98 -23.26 5.32 29.61
N MET A 99 -23.77 5.61 30.82
CA MET A 99 -23.89 4.64 31.90
C MET A 99 -24.86 3.51 31.57
N SER A 100 -26.01 3.81 30.96
CA SER A 100 -26.99 2.78 30.59
C SER A 100 -26.53 1.95 29.41
N LEU A 101 -25.73 2.55 28.53
CA LEU A 101 -25.11 1.86 27.40
C LEU A 101 -23.93 0.97 27.82
N ASN A 102 -23.24 1.29 28.90
CA ASN A 102 -22.10 0.52 29.39
C ASN A 102 -22.52 -0.72 30.20
N ASN A 103 -21.76 -1.81 30.10
CA ASN A 103 -22.02 -3.01 30.89
C ASN A 103 -21.97 -2.71 32.39
N ASN A 104 -22.96 -3.26 33.11
CA ASN A 104 -23.12 -3.17 34.56
C ASN A 104 -23.33 -1.72 35.08
N GLY A 105 -23.79 -0.80 34.24
CA GLY A 105 -24.05 0.58 34.66
C GLY A 105 -22.79 1.37 35.01
N LYS A 106 -21.61 0.89 34.62
CA LYS A 106 -20.34 1.52 35.00
C LYS A 106 -20.18 2.87 34.31
N PHE A 107 -19.76 3.86 35.09
CA PHE A 107 -19.44 5.18 34.58
C PHE A 107 -18.29 5.11 33.56
N HIS A 108 -18.42 5.90 32.49
CA HIS A 108 -17.39 6.13 31.49
C HIS A 108 -17.39 7.61 31.11
N GLN A 109 -16.23 8.15 30.74
CA GLN A 109 -16.11 9.53 30.27
C GLN A 109 -16.75 9.71 28.88
N PRO A 110 -17.22 10.91 28.50
CA PRO A 110 -17.75 11.14 27.17
C PRO A 110 -16.80 10.69 26.05
N ILE A 111 -17.35 10.04 25.03
CA ILE A 111 -16.64 9.47 23.89
C ILE A 111 -16.97 10.29 22.65
N TYR A 112 -15.94 10.93 22.09
CA TYR A 112 -16.02 11.65 20.81
C TYR A 112 -15.05 11.08 19.78
N LYS A 113 -13.98 10.42 20.24
CA LYS A 113 -12.97 9.77 19.42
C LYS A 113 -12.69 8.39 19.97
N VAL A 114 -12.49 7.43 19.08
CA VAL A 114 -12.17 6.06 19.46
C VAL A 114 -10.86 5.64 18.83
N ARG A 115 -10.17 4.72 19.49
CA ARG A 115 -8.98 4.10 18.90
C ARG A 115 -9.46 3.07 17.89
N THR A 116 -9.18 3.31 16.62
CA THR A 116 -9.36 2.33 15.56
C THR A 116 -8.02 1.73 15.17
N TYR A 117 -8.02 0.53 14.61
CA TYR A 117 -6.83 -0.10 14.07
C TYR A 117 -7.11 -0.72 12.70
N GLU A 118 -6.07 -0.74 11.86
CA GLU A 118 -6.14 -1.34 10.53
C GLU A 118 -4.85 -2.09 10.23
N GLN A 119 -4.98 -3.11 9.37
CA GLN A 119 -3.83 -3.72 8.73
C GLN A 119 -3.38 -2.82 7.57
N ALA A 120 -2.11 -2.43 7.56
CA ALA A 120 -1.55 -1.52 6.56
C ALA A 120 -0.03 -1.67 6.48
N ASP A 121 0.56 -1.18 5.38
CA ASP A 121 2.02 -1.17 5.18
C ASP A 121 2.60 0.22 5.44
N LYS A 122 2.54 0.66 6.70
CA LYS A 122 3.06 1.97 7.12
C LYS A 122 4.52 1.91 7.53
N PHE A 123 5.27 2.97 7.23
CA PHE A 123 6.67 3.12 7.64
C PHE A 123 6.86 4.38 8.49
N ALA A 124 7.84 4.34 9.39
CA ALA A 124 8.12 5.45 10.28
C ALA A 124 8.72 6.64 9.51
N VAL A 125 8.29 7.86 9.84
CA VAL A 125 8.76 9.10 9.21
C VAL A 125 10.25 9.34 9.48
N GLY A 126 10.77 8.85 10.61
CA GLY A 126 12.18 8.95 10.97
C GLY A 126 12.60 7.87 11.96
N GLN A 127 13.88 7.88 12.35
CA GLN A 127 14.44 6.87 13.26
C GLN A 127 14.59 7.38 14.71
N THR A 128 14.50 8.70 14.93
CA THR A 128 14.77 9.32 16.24
C THR A 128 13.60 10.18 16.73
N GLY A 129 13.49 10.26 18.06
CA GLY A 129 12.47 11.05 18.75
C GLY A 129 11.04 10.73 18.33
N ASN A 130 10.18 11.75 18.27
CA ASN A 130 8.76 11.60 17.89
C ASN A 130 8.54 11.13 16.44
N LYS A 131 9.58 11.08 15.59
CA LYS A 131 9.44 10.64 14.19
C LYS A 131 9.46 9.12 14.05
N SER A 132 10.00 8.39 15.02
CA SER A 132 10.02 6.91 15.02
C SER A 132 8.66 6.28 15.33
N THR A 133 7.76 7.04 15.96
CA THR A 133 6.40 6.62 16.30
C THR A 133 5.32 7.25 15.41
N LYS A 134 5.72 8.07 14.44
CA LYS A 134 4.83 8.63 13.41
C LYS A 134 4.96 7.79 12.16
N PHE A 135 3.85 7.21 11.72
CA PHE A 135 3.81 6.32 10.57
C PHE A 135 3.06 6.97 9.42
N VAL A 136 3.57 6.75 8.21
CA VAL A 136 2.95 7.17 6.96
C VAL A 136 2.76 5.97 6.06
N GLU A 137 1.72 6.02 5.25
CA GLU A 137 1.44 5.04 4.20
C GLU A 137 1.54 5.76 2.86
N ALA A 138 1.98 5.07 1.81
CA ALA A 138 1.74 5.57 0.47
C ALA A 138 0.23 5.62 0.22
N ALA A 139 -0.27 6.62 -0.50
CA ALA A 139 -1.68 6.61 -0.89
C ALA A 139 -1.98 5.32 -1.67
N LYS A 140 -3.11 4.66 -1.38
CA LYS A 140 -3.50 3.41 -2.04
C LYS A 140 -3.43 3.57 -3.57
N GLY A 141 -2.76 2.62 -4.23
CA GLY A 141 -2.54 2.65 -5.69
C GLY A 141 -1.35 3.49 -6.17
N THR A 142 -0.53 4.05 -5.26
CA THR A 142 0.64 4.85 -5.62
C THR A 142 1.89 3.99 -5.76
N ASN A 143 2.07 3.37 -6.92
CA ASN A 143 3.34 2.78 -7.32
C ASN A 143 4.17 3.82 -8.07
N LEU A 144 5.23 4.30 -7.43
CA LEU A 144 6.06 5.39 -7.98
C LEU A 144 7.26 4.89 -8.79
N PHE A 145 7.63 3.61 -8.65
CA PHE A 145 8.85 3.08 -9.24
C PHE A 145 8.55 1.76 -9.94
N PHE A 146 8.88 1.71 -11.22
CA PHE A 146 8.73 0.54 -12.07
C PHE A 146 10.12 0.07 -12.50
N ALA A 147 10.57 -1.04 -11.93
CA ALA A 147 11.87 -1.64 -12.25
C ALA A 147 11.74 -2.52 -13.50
N ILE A 148 12.64 -2.31 -14.46
CA ILE A 148 12.75 -3.12 -15.67
C ILE A 148 14.08 -3.86 -15.61
N TYR A 149 14.01 -5.19 -15.63
CA TYR A 149 15.16 -6.09 -15.70
C TYR A 149 15.27 -6.63 -17.10
N GLU A 150 16.48 -6.98 -17.55
CA GLU A 150 16.68 -7.58 -18.87
C GLU A 150 17.73 -8.68 -18.77
N THR A 151 17.36 -9.88 -19.22
CA THR A 151 18.24 -11.04 -19.26
C THR A 151 18.06 -11.71 -20.62
N ALA A 152 19.15 -11.84 -21.39
CA ALA A 152 19.12 -12.47 -22.72
C ALA A 152 17.99 -11.92 -23.63
N HIS A 153 17.89 -10.59 -23.72
CA HIS A 153 16.88 -9.86 -24.51
C HIS A 153 15.42 -10.05 -24.09
N LYS A 154 15.16 -10.68 -22.94
CA LYS A 154 13.82 -10.76 -22.36
C LYS A 154 13.73 -9.86 -21.15
N ARG A 155 12.71 -9.00 -21.11
CA ARG A 155 12.46 -8.12 -19.97
C ARG A 155 11.56 -8.79 -18.93
N SER A 156 11.79 -8.45 -17.67
CA SER A 156 10.88 -8.71 -16.57
C SER A 156 10.67 -7.45 -15.75
N PHE A 157 9.58 -7.40 -14.99
CA PHE A 157 9.07 -6.16 -14.43
C PHE A 157 8.70 -6.31 -12.96
N ALA A 158 8.94 -5.27 -12.17
CA ALA A 158 8.43 -5.19 -10.82
C ALA A 158 8.02 -3.77 -10.47
N SER A 159 6.84 -3.62 -9.89
CA SER A 159 6.44 -2.42 -9.19
C SER A 159 7.08 -2.38 -7.80
N ILE A 160 7.86 -1.33 -7.51
CA ILE A 160 8.59 -1.21 -6.25
C ILE A 160 7.90 -0.17 -5.34
N PRO A 161 7.44 -0.60 -4.15
CA PRO A 161 6.86 0.31 -3.16
C PRO A 161 7.83 1.39 -2.68
N LEU A 162 7.32 2.59 -2.42
CA LEU A 162 8.11 3.75 -2.00
C LEU A 162 8.93 3.49 -0.72
N ASN A 163 8.37 2.76 0.26
CA ASN A 163 9.08 2.42 1.49
C ASN A 163 10.34 1.60 1.22
N VAL A 164 10.25 0.62 0.32
CA VAL A 164 11.39 -0.21 -0.12
C VAL A 164 12.45 0.67 -0.78
N VAL A 165 12.04 1.57 -1.68
CA VAL A 165 12.97 2.51 -2.33
C VAL A 165 13.70 3.39 -1.32
N ILE A 166 12.96 4.01 -0.38
CA ILE A 166 13.55 4.89 0.65
C ILE A 166 14.55 4.12 1.52
N GLU A 167 14.21 2.90 1.96
CA GLU A 167 15.10 2.09 2.78
C GLU A 167 16.39 1.72 2.06
N ARG A 168 16.32 1.40 0.77
CA ARG A 168 17.48 1.07 -0.06
C ARG A 168 18.36 2.28 -0.31
N LEU A 169 17.77 3.42 -0.67
CA LEU A 169 18.50 4.67 -0.88
C LEU A 169 19.22 5.14 0.39
N LYS A 170 18.60 4.99 1.58
CA LYS A 170 19.26 5.26 2.87
C LYS A 170 20.50 4.40 3.12
N LYS A 171 20.54 3.19 2.56
CA LYS A 171 21.69 2.27 2.64
C LYS A 171 22.71 2.48 1.51
N GLY A 172 22.51 3.48 0.63
CA GLY A 172 23.35 3.69 -0.55
C GLY A 172 23.18 2.63 -1.63
N LEU A 173 22.07 1.89 -1.62
CA LEU A 173 21.76 0.84 -2.60
C LEU A 173 20.89 1.37 -3.74
N SER A 174 20.82 0.62 -4.85
CA SER A 174 19.93 0.90 -5.98
C SER A 174 18.46 1.01 -5.52
N PRO A 175 17.64 1.92 -6.07
CA PRO A 175 16.25 2.12 -5.66
C PRO A 175 15.41 0.83 -5.70
N ALA A 176 15.66 -0.04 -6.68
CA ALA A 176 14.99 -1.34 -6.81
C ALA A 176 15.91 -2.50 -6.38
N PRO A 177 15.35 -3.59 -5.80
CA PRO A 177 16.08 -4.82 -5.53
C PRO A 177 16.44 -5.58 -6.80
N GLU A 178 17.29 -6.59 -6.65
CA GLU A 178 17.50 -7.60 -7.69
C GLU A 178 16.22 -8.40 -7.93
N ASN A 179 16.07 -8.96 -9.14
CA ASN A 179 14.99 -9.90 -9.41
C ASN A 179 15.26 -11.28 -8.77
N GLU A 180 14.34 -12.24 -8.93
CA GLU A 180 14.46 -13.60 -8.39
C GLU A 180 15.74 -14.35 -8.83
N LYS A 181 16.38 -13.92 -9.91
CA LYS A 181 17.62 -14.49 -10.46
C LYS A 181 18.88 -13.75 -10.01
N GLY A 182 18.76 -12.77 -9.11
CA GLY A 182 19.87 -11.94 -8.64
C GLY A 182 20.34 -10.91 -9.66
N ASN A 183 19.52 -10.54 -10.65
CA ASN A 183 19.90 -9.54 -11.66
C ASN A 183 19.44 -8.15 -11.20
N LEU A 184 20.33 -7.17 -11.31
CA LEU A 184 20.00 -5.77 -11.08
C LEU A 184 19.07 -5.23 -12.18
N PRO A 185 18.23 -4.22 -11.88
CA PRO A 185 17.39 -3.58 -12.88
C PRO A 185 18.26 -2.94 -13.96
N LYS A 186 17.87 -3.08 -15.24
CA LYS A 186 18.47 -2.35 -16.37
C LYS A 186 18.23 -0.86 -16.20
N PHE A 187 17.01 -0.48 -15.82
CA PHE A 187 16.62 0.87 -15.44
C PHE A 187 15.31 0.87 -14.64
N ILE A 188 14.97 2.04 -14.10
CA ILE A 188 13.77 2.26 -13.29
C ILE A 188 13.02 3.45 -13.90
N LEU A 189 11.70 3.33 -14.02
CA LEU A 189 10.83 4.42 -14.47
C LEU A 189 9.94 4.90 -13.33
N SER A 190 9.71 6.19 -13.29
CA SER A 190 8.79 6.87 -12.40
C SER A 190 7.83 7.77 -13.19
N PRO A 191 6.68 8.18 -12.61
CA PRO A 191 5.77 9.10 -13.27
C PRO A 191 6.48 10.36 -13.77
N ASN A 192 6.19 10.72 -15.03
CA ASN A 192 6.81 11.78 -15.83
C ASN A 192 8.16 11.46 -16.48
N ASP A 193 8.75 10.29 -16.25
CA ASP A 193 9.93 9.88 -17.02
C ASP A 193 9.56 9.71 -18.49
N LEU A 194 10.46 10.17 -19.35
CA LEU A 194 10.34 10.07 -20.79
C LEU A 194 11.05 8.82 -21.30
N VAL A 195 10.44 8.15 -22.26
CA VAL A 195 11.00 6.98 -22.92
C VAL A 195 10.84 7.11 -24.43
N TYR A 196 11.86 6.68 -25.17
CA TYR A 196 11.78 6.47 -26.61
C TYR A 196 11.32 5.04 -26.88
N VAL A 197 10.50 4.84 -27.89
CA VAL A 197 10.08 3.52 -28.37
C VAL A 197 10.71 3.31 -29.75
N PRO A 198 11.74 2.47 -29.88
CA PRO A 198 12.36 2.19 -31.18
C PRO A 198 11.37 1.57 -32.18
N THR A 199 11.56 1.81 -33.47
CA THR A 199 10.81 1.10 -34.52
C THR A 199 11.33 -0.33 -34.69
N LYS A 200 10.54 -1.20 -35.35
CA LYS A 200 11.00 -2.55 -35.70
C LYS A 200 12.29 -2.53 -36.53
N GLU A 201 12.38 -1.63 -37.49
CA GLU A 201 13.57 -1.45 -38.33
C GLU A 201 14.80 -1.02 -37.50
N GLU A 202 14.64 -0.09 -36.55
CA GLU A 202 15.73 0.31 -35.65
C GLU A 202 16.21 -0.87 -34.80
N ILE A 203 15.28 -1.67 -34.26
CA ILE A 203 15.58 -2.87 -33.46
C ILE A 203 16.33 -3.91 -34.32
N GLU A 204 15.86 -4.17 -35.54
CA GLU A 204 16.45 -5.14 -36.46
C GLU A 204 17.85 -4.71 -36.94
N ASN A 205 18.04 -3.44 -37.23
CA ASN A 205 19.32 -2.88 -37.65
C ASN A 205 20.29 -2.63 -36.48
N GLY A 206 19.82 -2.71 -35.23
CA GLY A 206 20.62 -2.47 -34.03
C GLY A 206 21.08 -1.01 -33.86
N HIS A 207 20.43 -0.06 -34.54
CA HIS A 207 20.78 1.36 -34.48
C HIS A 207 19.53 2.26 -34.48
N ILE A 208 19.58 3.35 -33.71
CA ILE A 208 18.51 4.35 -33.65
C ILE A 208 18.75 5.44 -34.70
N ASN A 209 17.78 5.65 -35.58
CA ASN A 209 17.90 6.62 -36.66
C ASN A 209 17.91 8.06 -36.11
N GLN A 210 18.77 8.91 -36.68
CA GLN A 210 18.87 10.32 -36.32
C GLN A 210 18.35 11.21 -37.46
N PRO A 211 17.57 12.27 -37.17
CA PRO A 211 17.07 12.66 -35.85
C PRO A 211 15.99 11.69 -35.34
N ILE A 212 15.92 11.50 -34.02
CA ILE A 212 14.91 10.61 -33.44
C ILE A 212 13.48 11.07 -33.76
N GLN A 213 12.58 10.10 -33.87
CA GLN A 213 11.17 10.33 -34.11
C GLN A 213 10.46 10.79 -32.83
N LYS A 214 10.15 12.09 -32.73
CA LYS A 214 9.59 12.68 -31.50
C LYS A 214 8.24 12.10 -31.13
N ASP A 215 7.41 11.74 -32.10
CA ASP A 215 6.11 11.09 -31.93
C ASP A 215 6.21 9.69 -31.30
N ARG A 216 7.41 9.09 -31.29
CA ARG A 216 7.71 7.83 -30.58
C ARG A 216 8.24 8.04 -29.16
N ILE A 217 8.12 9.26 -28.62
CA ILE A 217 8.44 9.58 -27.23
C ILE A 217 7.16 9.51 -26.39
N TYR A 218 7.25 8.76 -25.30
CA TYR A 218 6.16 8.54 -24.37
C TYR A 218 6.57 8.95 -22.96
N LYS A 219 5.58 9.40 -22.19
CA LYS A 219 5.71 9.75 -20.77
C LYS A 219 5.07 8.65 -19.93
N MET A 220 5.82 8.11 -18.97
CA MET A 220 5.29 7.16 -17.99
C MET A 220 4.31 7.88 -17.06
N VAL A 221 3.14 7.28 -16.81
CA VAL A 221 2.08 7.86 -15.96
C VAL A 221 1.82 7.05 -14.71
N SER A 222 1.76 5.72 -14.81
CA SER A 222 1.45 4.85 -13.67
C SER A 222 1.85 3.41 -13.93
N CYS A 223 2.10 2.65 -12.87
CA CYS A 223 2.33 1.21 -12.95
C CYS A 223 1.56 0.45 -11.87
N THR A 224 1.30 -0.83 -12.13
CA THR A 224 0.72 -1.77 -11.16
C THR A 224 1.28 -3.15 -11.47
N GLU A 225 1.98 -3.76 -10.51
CA GLU A 225 2.60 -5.08 -10.68
C GLU A 225 3.51 -5.14 -11.93
N GLY A 226 3.08 -5.83 -13.00
CA GLY A 226 3.77 -5.93 -14.27
C GLY A 226 3.27 -4.95 -15.35
N GLU A 227 2.23 -4.17 -15.08
CA GLU A 227 1.65 -3.23 -16.02
C GLU A 227 2.28 -1.85 -15.86
N CYS A 228 2.68 -1.23 -16.98
CA CYS A 228 3.16 0.15 -17.01
C CYS A 228 2.41 0.91 -18.10
N HIS A 229 1.86 2.07 -17.73
CA HIS A 229 1.00 2.87 -18.57
C HIS A 229 1.68 4.20 -18.92
N PHE A 230 1.46 4.61 -20.16
CA PHE A 230 2.11 5.73 -20.80
C PHE A 230 1.09 6.60 -21.54
N ILE A 231 1.51 7.82 -21.86
CA ILE A 231 0.84 8.71 -22.81
C ILE A 231 1.90 9.31 -23.75
N PRO A 232 1.58 9.63 -25.02
CA PRO A 232 2.52 10.34 -25.88
C PRO A 232 2.95 11.66 -25.24
N TYR A 233 4.22 12.04 -25.37
CA TYR A 233 4.78 13.18 -24.61
C TYR A 233 4.06 14.51 -24.89
N PHE A 234 3.50 14.66 -26.09
CA PHE A 234 2.80 15.85 -26.56
C PHE A 234 1.32 15.92 -26.11
N VAL A 235 0.79 14.86 -25.50
CA VAL A 235 -0.62 14.82 -25.05
C VAL A 235 -0.72 15.32 -23.60
N ALA A 236 -1.44 16.43 -23.40
CA ALA A 236 -1.74 16.95 -22.07
C ALA A 236 -3.03 16.34 -21.49
N LYS A 237 -4.10 16.28 -22.29
CA LYS A 237 -5.40 15.71 -21.93
C LYS A 237 -6.07 15.19 -23.20
N PRO A 238 -6.71 14.00 -23.17
CA PRO A 238 -7.47 13.52 -24.31
C PRO A 238 -8.70 14.38 -24.54
N ILE A 239 -9.08 14.54 -25.81
CA ILE A 239 -10.30 15.26 -26.20
C ILE A 239 -11.50 14.34 -25.97
N ILE A 240 -11.41 13.11 -26.48
CA ILE A 240 -12.41 12.06 -26.32
C ILE A 240 -11.92 11.06 -25.28
N GLN A 241 -12.58 11.09 -24.11
CA GLN A 241 -12.26 10.24 -22.98
C GLN A 241 -12.33 8.76 -23.39
N THR A 242 -11.36 7.96 -22.96
CA THR A 242 -11.25 6.50 -23.14
C THR A 242 -11.05 5.96 -24.56
N ILE A 243 -11.25 6.77 -25.60
CA ILE A 243 -11.10 6.35 -27.00
C ILE A 243 -9.67 6.54 -27.49
N GLU A 244 -9.05 7.70 -27.23
CA GLU A 244 -7.71 8.03 -27.77
C GLU A 244 -6.58 7.21 -27.15
N LEU A 245 -6.71 6.89 -25.86
CA LEU A 245 -5.65 6.30 -25.04
C LEU A 245 -6.13 5.10 -24.21
N GLY A 246 -7.35 4.60 -24.46
CA GLY A 246 -7.93 3.50 -23.70
C GLY A 246 -8.40 3.88 -22.29
N SER A 247 -8.69 2.85 -21.48
CA SER A 247 -9.21 2.99 -20.11
C SER A 247 -8.37 3.94 -19.26
N ASN A 248 -9.04 4.83 -18.52
CA ASN A 248 -8.38 5.88 -17.71
C ASN A 248 -7.45 6.81 -18.51
N ASN A 249 -7.58 6.85 -19.84
CA ASN A 249 -6.81 7.70 -20.74
C ASN A 249 -5.29 7.47 -20.71
N LYS A 250 -4.89 6.20 -20.60
CA LYS A 250 -3.50 5.79 -20.55
C LYS A 250 -3.37 4.38 -21.14
N ALA A 251 -2.29 4.13 -21.87
CA ALA A 251 -2.11 2.88 -22.59
C ALA A 251 -0.77 2.21 -22.25
N GLN A 252 -0.72 0.89 -22.32
CA GLN A 252 0.54 0.13 -22.21
C GLN A 252 1.25 0.01 -23.56
N LYS A 253 0.50 0.18 -24.65
CA LYS A 253 0.93 0.01 -26.02
C LYS A 253 0.95 1.34 -26.78
N THR A 254 1.76 1.40 -27.83
CA THR A 254 1.68 2.45 -28.84
C THR A 254 0.39 2.33 -29.66
N TRP A 255 0.07 3.35 -30.46
CA TRP A 255 -1.04 3.26 -31.42
C TRP A 255 -0.80 2.21 -32.52
N GLN A 256 0.46 1.78 -32.69
CA GLN A 256 0.88 0.70 -33.58
C GLN A 256 0.88 -0.68 -32.89
N ASP A 257 0.26 -0.79 -31.71
CA ASP A 257 0.14 -2.02 -30.90
C ASP A 257 1.46 -2.58 -30.35
N GLU A 258 2.50 -1.76 -30.25
CA GLU A 258 3.80 -2.16 -29.69
C GLU A 258 3.80 -2.03 -28.16
N MET A 259 4.23 -3.07 -27.43
CA MET A 259 4.28 -3.04 -25.97
C MET A 259 5.45 -2.18 -25.48
N ILE A 260 5.15 -0.96 -24.99
CA ILE A 260 6.15 0.08 -24.70
C ILE A 260 7.22 -0.43 -23.72
N LYS A 261 6.81 -1.02 -22.59
CA LYS A 261 7.74 -1.49 -21.55
C LYS A 261 8.76 -2.56 -22.02
N GLU A 262 8.45 -3.29 -23.09
CA GLU A 262 9.30 -4.37 -23.61
C GLU A 262 10.47 -3.84 -24.44
N ILE A 263 10.31 -2.66 -25.07
CA ILE A 263 11.29 -2.14 -26.04
C ILE A 263 11.77 -0.73 -25.73
N CYS A 264 11.13 -0.01 -24.80
CA CYS A 264 11.46 1.38 -24.56
C CYS A 264 12.87 1.61 -24.01
N ILE A 265 13.40 2.80 -24.27
CA ILE A 265 14.70 3.30 -23.82
C ILE A 265 14.46 4.60 -23.05
N PRO A 266 14.89 4.73 -21.77
CA PRO A 266 14.73 5.96 -21.02
C PRO A 266 15.51 7.12 -21.65
N ILE A 267 14.90 8.30 -21.66
CA ILE A 267 15.51 9.54 -22.14
C ILE A 267 15.51 10.56 -21.00
N LYS A 268 16.61 11.29 -20.85
CA LYS A 268 16.64 12.51 -20.02
C LYS A 268 16.70 13.74 -20.90
N THR A 269 15.99 14.77 -20.45
CA THR A 269 15.98 16.10 -21.06
C THR A 269 16.55 17.14 -20.11
N ASP A 270 17.06 18.24 -20.67
CA ASP A 270 17.34 19.45 -19.92
C ASP A 270 16.04 20.26 -19.68
N ARG A 271 16.16 21.41 -19.01
CA ARG A 271 15.02 22.31 -18.73
C ARG A 271 14.46 22.98 -19.99
N LEU A 272 15.18 22.95 -21.11
CA LEU A 272 14.74 23.49 -22.41
C LEU A 272 14.10 22.41 -23.28
N GLY A 273 14.09 21.14 -22.84
CA GLY A 273 13.54 20.01 -23.58
C GLY A 273 14.53 19.36 -24.55
N ASN A 274 15.81 19.71 -24.50
CA ASN A 274 16.84 19.04 -25.30
C ASN A 274 17.19 17.70 -24.68
N ILE A 275 17.36 16.68 -25.50
CA ILE A 275 17.77 15.35 -25.05
C ILE A 275 19.26 15.37 -24.73
N ILE A 276 19.60 14.97 -23.50
CA ILE A 276 20.98 14.98 -22.99
C ILE A 276 21.56 13.56 -22.84
N THR A 277 20.76 12.54 -23.08
CA THR A 277 21.18 11.13 -22.98
C THR A 277 21.43 10.56 -24.37
N SER A 278 22.51 9.80 -24.55
CA SER A 278 22.73 9.00 -25.75
C SER A 278 21.69 7.87 -25.80
N ILE A 279 20.93 7.80 -26.89
CA ILE A 279 19.93 6.75 -27.10
C ILE A 279 20.58 5.66 -27.95
N SER A 280 20.72 4.45 -27.39
CA SER A 280 21.25 3.27 -28.06
C SER A 280 20.46 2.03 -27.63
N LEU A 281 20.39 1.03 -28.53
CA LEU A 281 19.71 -0.25 -28.29
C LEU A 281 20.51 -1.16 -27.36
#